data_AF-A0A2V7C6R3-F1
#
_entry.id   AF-A0A2V7C6R3-F1
#
_cell.length_a   1.000
_cell.length_b   1.000
_cell.length_c   1.000
_cell.angle_alpha   90.00
_cell.angle_beta   90.00
_cell.angle_gamma   90.00
#
_symmetry.space_group_name_H-M   'P 1'
#
loop_
_entity.id
_entity.type
_entity.pdbx_description
1 polymer ?
#
loop_
_entity_poly.entity_id
_entity_poly.type
_entity_poly.pdbx_seq_one_letter_code
_entity_poly.pdbx_strand_id
1 'polypeptide(L)' 'MGGNLVGRSLRETRMRERFGVTVVGIARATGEMVPDPTAETVLRAGDRLRLFGLPRQIDALLAGSEVLIE' A
#
# COMPACT_ATOMS: atom_id res chain seq x y z
N MET A 1 -5.34 -5.42 -15.06
CA MET A 1 -6.36 -5.25 -13.99
C MET A 1 -5.66 -4.66 -12.76
N GLY A 2 -5.34 -3.36 -12.81
CA GLY A 2 -4.84 -2.63 -11.64
C GLY A 2 -6.03 -2.36 -10.72
N GLY A 3 -6.22 -3.20 -9.71
CA GLY A 3 -7.36 -3.14 -8.81
C GLY A 3 -7.28 -1.88 -7.94
N ASN A 4 -8.30 -1.02 -8.02
CA ASN A 4 -8.41 0.18 -7.21
C ASN A 4 -8.30 -0.17 -5.70
N LEU A 5 -7.19 0.26 -5.10
CA LEU A 5 -6.90 0.09 -3.67
C LEU A 5 -7.55 1.19 -2.81
N VAL A 6 -7.99 2.28 -3.42
CA VAL A 6 -8.63 3.39 -2.73
C VAL A 6 -9.92 2.92 -2.07
N GLY A 7 -10.12 3.34 -0.82
CA GLY A 7 -11.26 2.96 0.00
C GLY A 7 -11.13 1.59 0.67
N ARG A 8 -10.05 0.84 0.42
CA ARG A 8 -9.80 -0.45 1.08
C ARG A 8 -8.87 -0.29 2.27
N SER A 9 -9.09 -1.08 3.31
CA SER A 9 -8.12 -1.22 4.40
C SER A 9 -6.92 -2.05 3.99
N LEU A 10 -5.79 -1.90 4.69
CA LEU A 10 -4.61 -2.73 4.47
C LEU A 10 -4.93 -4.24 4.58
N ARG A 11 -5.84 -4.61 5.50
CA ARG A 11 -6.36 -5.98 5.63
C ARG A 11 -7.05 -6.46 4.35
N GLU A 12 -7.90 -5.63 3.76
CA GLU A 12 -8.66 -5.96 2.54
C GLU A 12 -7.77 -6.06 1.30
N THR A 13 -6.67 -5.31 1.27
CA THR A 13 -5.68 -5.41 0.18
C THR A 13 -4.94 -6.75 0.17
N ARG A 14 -4.86 -7.42 1.34
CA ARG A 14 -4.09 -8.65 1.58
C ARG A 14 -2.64 -8.54 1.09
N MET A 15 -2.03 -7.35 1.18
CA MET A 15 -0.68 -7.10 0.63
C MET A 15 0.39 -8.04 1.19
N ARG A 16 0.40 -8.25 2.51
CA ARG A 16 1.35 -9.15 3.17
C ARG A 16 1.17 -10.60 2.74
N GLU A 17 -0.06 -11.07 2.65
CA GLU A 17 -0.37 -12.46 2.29
C GLU A 17 -0.13 -12.75 0.81
N ARG A 18 -0.48 -11.80 -0.06
CA ARG A 18 -0.37 -11.96 -1.52
C ARG A 18 1.04 -11.71 -2.05
N PHE A 19 1.75 -10.75 -1.47
CA PHE A 19 3.02 -10.26 -2.02
C PHE A 19 4.19 -10.34 -1.04
N GLY A 20 3.94 -10.62 0.25
CA GLY A 20 4.99 -10.66 1.26
C GLY A 20 5.55 -9.30 1.66
N VAL A 21 4.84 -8.22 1.34
CA VAL A 21 5.22 -6.83 1.63
C VAL A 21 4.40 -6.26 2.79
N THR A 22 5.03 -5.41 3.60
CA THR A 22 4.40 -4.71 4.74
C THR A 22 4.41 -3.22 4.47
N VAL A 23 3.29 -2.54 4.71
CA VAL A 23 3.24 -1.06 4.70
C VAL A 23 3.72 -0.56 6.05
N VAL A 24 4.79 0.23 6.07
CA VAL A 24 5.42 0.75 7.29
C VAL A 24 5.13 2.25 7.50
N GLY A 25 4.54 2.90 6.51
CA GLY A 25 4.10 4.29 6.63
C GLY A 25 3.28 4.74 5.43
N ILE A 26 2.42 5.72 5.66
CA ILE A 26 1.59 6.36 4.63
C ILE A 26 1.80 7.87 4.69
N ALA A 27 2.14 8.48 3.56
CA ALA A 27 2.07 9.92 3.39
C ALA A 27 0.77 10.25 2.66
N ARG A 28 -0.11 11.00 3.33
CA ARG A 28 -1.37 11.45 2.75
C ARG A 28 -1.12 12.62 1.80
N ALA A 29 -2.00 12.80 0.81
CA ALA A 29 -1.95 13.96 -0.09
C ALA A 29 -2.08 15.31 0.66
N THR A 30 -2.72 15.31 1.83
CA THR A 30 -2.83 16.48 2.72
C THR A 30 -1.52 16.91 3.38
N GLY A 31 -0.46 16.08 3.28
CA GLY A 31 0.81 16.26 3.97
C GLY A 31 0.89 15.56 5.34
N GLU A 32 -0.21 14.95 5.79
CA GLU A 32 -0.22 14.15 7.03
C GLU A 32 0.58 12.85 6.86
N MET A 33 1.33 12.48 7.90
CA MET A 33 2.09 11.24 7.96
C MET A 33 1.45 10.26 8.94
N VAL A 34 1.16 9.04 8.47
CA VAL A 34 0.70 7.93 9.29
C VAL A 34 1.84 6.92 9.46
N PRO A 35 2.60 6.97 10.56
CA PRO A 35 3.59 5.94 10.89
C PRO A 35 2.89 4.66 11.39
N ASP A 36 3.48 3.49 11.10
CA ASP A 36 2.99 2.18 11.56
C ASP A 36 1.48 1.97 11.34
N PRO A 37 1.01 2.01 10.07
CA PRO A 37 -0.41 1.87 9.77
C PRO A 37 -0.91 0.48 10.18
N THR A 38 -2.06 0.47 10.86
CA THR A 38 -2.72 -0.76 11.30
C THR A 38 -3.43 -1.45 10.13
N ALA A 39 -3.81 -2.71 10.32
CA ALA A 39 -4.58 -3.47 9.34
C ALA A 39 -5.90 -2.79 8.92
N GLU A 40 -6.52 -2.03 9.83
CA GLU A 40 -7.77 -1.29 9.59
C GLU A 40 -7.54 0.08 8.93
N THR A 41 -6.30 0.48 8.68
CA THR A 41 -5.98 1.74 8.02
C THR A 41 -6.46 1.71 6.58
N VAL A 42 -7.37 2.64 6.25
CA VAL A 42 -7.96 2.78 4.91
C VAL A 42 -7.06 3.62 4.01
N LEU A 43 -6.81 3.10 2.81
CA LEU A 43 -6.09 3.78 1.74
C LEU A 43 -6.98 4.83 1.07
N ARG A 44 -6.43 6.02 0.86
CA ARG A 44 -7.10 7.17 0.25
C ARG A 44 -6.43 7.50 -1.09
N ALA A 45 -7.17 8.15 -1.97
CA ALA A 45 -6.62 8.71 -3.20
C ALA A 45 -5.45 9.66 -2.88
N GLY A 46 -4.40 9.65 -3.70
CA GLY A 46 -3.18 10.42 -3.47
C GLY A 46 -2.24 9.89 -2.37
N ASP A 47 -2.55 8.76 -1.71
CA ASP A 47 -1.66 8.18 -0.69
C ASP A 47 -0.36 7.64 -1.30
N ARG A 48 0.77 7.94 -0.65
CA ARG A 48 2.07 7.33 -0.96
C ARG A 48 2.45 6.35 0.14
N LEU A 49 2.64 5.09 -0.24
CA LEU A 49 2.95 4.01 0.67
C LEU A 49 4.46 3.78 0.76
N ARG A 50 4.97 3.68 1.98
CA ARG A 50 6.30 3.13 2.25
C ARG A 50 6.17 1.65 2.56
N LEU A 51 6.90 0.85 1.80
CA LEU A 51 6.84 -0.61 1.85
C LEU A 51 8.16 -1.18 2.39
N PHE A 52 8.05 -2.27 3.14
CA PHE A 52 9.16 -3.09 3.57
C PHE A 52 8.97 -4.51 3.07
N GLY A 53 10.01 -5.09 2.48
CA GLY A 53 10.00 -6.43 1.92
C GLY A 53 11.28 -6.71 1.14
N LEU A 54 11.43 -7.93 0.64
CA LEU A 54 12.56 -8.28 -0.23
C LEU A 54 12.36 -7.63 -1.62
N PRO A 55 13.43 -7.29 -2.35
CA PRO A 55 13.33 -6.67 -3.68
C PRO A 55 12.35 -7.41 -4.59
N ARG A 56 12.49 -8.74 -4.72
CA ARG A 56 11.59 -9.60 -5.50
C ARG A 56 10.10 -9.53 -5.11
N GLN A 57 9.79 -9.26 -3.85
CA GLN A 57 8.42 -9.14 -3.34
C GLN A 57 7.83 -7.78 -3.69
N ILE A 58 8.65 -6.73 -3.57
CA ILE A 58 8.30 -5.37 -4.00
C ILE A 58 8.11 -5.36 -5.52
N ASP A 59 9.02 -5.98 -6.27
CA ASP A 59 8.90 -6.12 -7.72
C ASP A 59 7.64 -6.89 -8.11
N ALA A 60 7.28 -7.97 -7.40
CA ALA A 60 6.04 -8.70 -7.66
C ALA A 60 4.78 -7.85 -7.40
N LEU A 61 4.80 -6.98 -6.39
CA LEU A 61 3.71 -6.04 -6.11
C LEU A 61 3.59 -4.99 -7.23
N LEU A 62 4.73 -4.41 -7.65
CA LEU A 62 4.79 -3.36 -8.67
C LEU A 62 4.56 -3.89 -10.09
N ALA A 63 5.00 -5.11 -10.39
CA ALA A 63 4.77 -5.77 -11.68
C ALA A 63 3.30 -6.18 -11.87
N GLY A 64 2.57 -6.41 -10.77
CA GLY A 64 1.12 -6.66 -10.79
C GLY A 64 0.27 -5.41 -10.86
N SER A 65 0.84 -4.23 -10.57
CA SER A 65 0.13 -2.95 -10.49
C SER A 65 1.12 -1.80 -10.43
N GLU A 66 1.06 -0.89 -11.40
CA GLU A 66 1.55 0.48 -11.20
C GLU A 66 0.82 1.04 -9.97
N VAL A 67 1.47 1.10 -8.81
CA VAL A 67 0.87 1.70 -7.61
C VAL A 67 1.10 3.20 -7.69
N LEU A 68 0.42 3.82 -8.65
CA LEU A 68 0.15 5.24 -8.62
C LEU A 68 -1.25 5.39 -8.03
N ILE A 69 -1.33 5.82 -6.77
CA ILE A 69 -2.60 6.31 -6.24
C ILE A 69 -2.61 7.80 -6.57
N GLU A 70 -3.17 8.16 -7.72
CA GLU A 70 -3.59 9.55 -8.01
C GLU A 70 -4.87 9.91 -7.24
#